data_AF-A0A7W8T986-F1
#
_entry.id   AF-A0A7W8T986-F1
#
_cell.length_a   1.000
_cell.length_b   1.000
_cell.length_c   1.000
_cell.angle_alpha   90.00
_cell.angle_beta   90.00
_cell.angle_gamma   90.00
#
_symmetry.space_group_name_H-M   'P 1'
#
loop_
_entity.id
_entity.type
_entity.pdbx_description
1 polymer ?
#
loop_
_entity_poly.entity_id
_entity_poly.type
_entity_poly.pdbx_seq_one_letter_code
_entity_poly.pdbx_strand_id
1 'polypeptide(L)'
;MPGWWGRGRMRCWRRARMRSDGSCSIRNGKAGSERVLSFSVSRAVCRKPFKPAMAMRASDCFSANWHVFKAFPGGMVLATRETSIHQEHVMSASLNAQIAEVFDEPGCDRNQGKSEKERKRGCTKQLSPGSAAGGCAFDGAKIALQPVVDVAHLVHGPIACEGNSWDNRHAASSDSQLYRTGFTTDINELDVVYGGEKRLFRSVREIIEKYDPPAVFVYQTCVTALIGDDIEAVCKRATKQFGKPVIPVISPGFAGPKNLGNKLGGEAILNHVIGTREPEYTTPYDINVIGEYNLSGELWQTKPLLDALGIRILSCISGDGRYNEIASSHRAKVNMMVCSKSMINIATKMQRRYGIPYFEGSFYGIGDMSDTLRHIASLLVQQGAPDDLLERTERLIAAEEARAWERIAHYKARLTGKRALLITGGVKSWSVVSALQEAGLEIVGTSVKKSTKEDKDKIREIMGDDAHMIDGMTPREMYAMLRDARADIMLSGGRSQFVALKARIPWLDINQERHHPYGGYEGIVELVHEIDRAIYNPVWQQVRIPAPWGDDGGALGVIQAQAARPLSSAAGWGR
;
A
#
# COMPACT_ATOMS: atom_id res chain seq x y z
N MET A 1 44.33 7.22 16.00
CA MET A 1 45.24 6.51 15.07
C MET A 1 45.01 5.00 15.23
N PRO A 2 45.01 4.24 14.13
CA PRO A 2 44.29 2.95 14.02
C PRO A 2 45.21 1.73 14.16
N GLY A 3 44.63 0.57 14.46
CA GLY A 3 45.37 -0.68 14.40
C GLY A 3 44.51 -1.94 14.58
N TRP A 4 44.55 -2.78 13.55
CA TRP A 4 44.29 -4.24 13.56
C TRP A 4 42.85 -4.73 13.28
N TRP A 5 42.54 -4.84 11.99
CA TRP A 5 41.60 -5.84 11.44
C TRP A 5 42.37 -6.87 10.61
N GLY A 6 42.17 -8.15 10.95
CA GLY A 6 42.71 -9.31 10.24
C GLY A 6 42.02 -9.57 8.90
N ARG A 7 42.82 -10.03 7.93
CA ARG A 7 42.43 -10.29 6.54
C ARG A 7 41.57 -11.56 6.44
N GLY A 8 40.36 -11.43 5.89
CA GLY A 8 39.53 -12.52 5.37
C GLY A 8 39.09 -12.20 3.94
N ARG A 9 39.29 -13.15 3.02
CA ARG A 9 39.34 -12.97 1.55
C ARG A 9 38.02 -12.50 0.91
N MET A 10 38.12 -11.45 0.07
CA MET A 10 37.12 -11.11 -0.95
C MET A 10 36.98 -12.23 -1.99
N ARG A 11 35.75 -12.62 -2.32
CA ARG A 11 35.43 -13.44 -3.50
C ARG A 11 35.27 -12.54 -4.72
N CYS A 12 36.00 -12.86 -5.79
CA CYS A 12 35.96 -12.19 -7.09
C CYS A 12 34.55 -12.17 -7.72
N TRP A 13 34.09 -10.98 -8.09
CA TRP A 13 33.10 -10.79 -9.15
C TRP A 13 33.73 -11.13 -10.52
N ARG A 14 33.14 -12.05 -11.28
CA ARG A 14 33.57 -12.35 -12.67
C ARG A 14 32.72 -11.57 -13.67
N ARG A 15 33.37 -10.78 -14.52
CA ARG A 15 32.81 -10.17 -15.75
C ARG A 15 32.52 -11.26 -16.79
N ALA A 16 31.30 -11.31 -17.31
CA ALA A 16 31.01 -11.93 -18.60
C ALA A 16 31.43 -10.97 -19.73
N ARG A 17 32.13 -11.46 -20.77
CA ARG A 17 32.33 -10.73 -22.03
C ARG A 17 31.59 -11.49 -23.14
N MET A 18 30.68 -10.80 -23.83
CA MET A 18 30.14 -11.24 -25.11
C MET A 18 31.25 -11.22 -26.17
N ARG A 19 31.34 -12.28 -26.97
CA ARG A 19 32.09 -12.28 -28.24
C ARG A 19 31.13 -11.98 -29.40
N SER A 20 31.65 -11.37 -30.44
CA SER A 20 30.91 -10.83 -31.60
C SER A 20 30.27 -11.88 -32.51
N ASP A 21 30.34 -13.17 -32.16
CA ASP A 21 29.73 -14.28 -32.89
C ASP A 21 28.56 -14.95 -32.16
N GLY A 22 28.14 -14.41 -31.00
CA GLY A 22 26.89 -14.79 -30.33
C GLY A 22 26.94 -16.09 -29.51
N SER A 23 28.12 -16.67 -29.25
CA SER A 23 28.24 -17.84 -28.38
C SER A 23 28.66 -17.48 -26.94
N CYS A 24 28.08 -18.18 -25.95
CA CYS A 24 28.41 -18.04 -24.52
C CYS A 24 28.97 -19.37 -24.00
N SER A 25 30.13 -19.36 -23.36
CA SER A 25 30.72 -20.55 -22.73
C SER A 25 30.99 -20.31 -21.25
N ILE A 26 30.58 -21.27 -20.41
CA ILE A 26 30.86 -21.32 -18.97
C ILE A 26 31.80 -22.49 -18.73
N ARG A 27 33.01 -22.22 -18.21
CA ARG A 27 33.93 -23.27 -17.74
C ARG A 27 33.61 -23.63 -16.29
N ASN A 28 33.15 -24.85 -16.04
CA ASN A 28 33.14 -25.45 -14.71
C ASN A 28 34.35 -26.37 -14.54
N GLY A 29 35.13 -26.13 -13.48
CA GLY A 29 36.28 -26.96 -13.12
C GLY A 29 35.89 -28.01 -12.09
N LYS A 30 35.91 -29.29 -12.49
CA LYS A 30 36.46 -30.44 -11.76
C LYS A 30 36.40 -31.68 -12.66
N ALA A 31 37.44 -32.50 -12.57
CA ALA A 31 37.84 -33.53 -13.52
C ALA A 31 36.87 -34.72 -13.61
N GLY A 32 36.77 -35.31 -14.81
CA GLY A 32 36.37 -36.71 -15.02
C GLY A 32 35.21 -36.93 -15.98
N SER A 33 35.55 -37.33 -17.23
CA SER A 33 34.70 -37.84 -18.32
C SER A 33 33.99 -36.81 -19.22
N GLU A 34 34.51 -36.70 -20.45
CA GLU A 34 33.93 -35.95 -21.56
C GLU A 34 32.92 -36.84 -22.32
N ARG A 35 31.72 -36.30 -22.59
CA ARG A 35 30.91 -36.70 -23.75
C ARG A 35 30.51 -35.44 -24.51
N VAL A 36 31.00 -35.32 -25.73
CA VAL A 36 30.66 -34.27 -26.68
C VAL A 36 29.41 -34.73 -27.45
N LEU A 37 28.33 -33.95 -27.37
CA LEU A 37 27.21 -34.03 -28.30
C LEU A 37 27.18 -32.73 -29.11
N SER A 38 27.58 -32.81 -30.37
CA SER A 38 27.57 -31.73 -31.34
C SER A 38 26.21 -31.68 -32.06
N PHE A 39 25.61 -30.48 -32.17
CA PHE A 39 24.62 -30.19 -33.20
C PHE A 39 25.06 -28.98 -34.01
N SER A 40 25.18 -29.18 -35.33
CA SER A 40 25.48 -28.16 -36.33
C SER A 40 24.21 -27.44 -36.75
N VAL A 41 24.31 -26.14 -37.05
CA VAL A 41 23.25 -25.38 -37.72
C VAL A 41 23.82 -24.87 -39.03
N SER A 42 23.36 -25.45 -40.15
CA SER A 42 23.69 -24.98 -41.50
C SER A 42 22.84 -23.78 -41.89
N ARG A 43 23.50 -22.77 -42.47
CA ARG A 43 22.89 -21.66 -43.21
C ARG A 43 22.48 -22.12 -44.61
N ALA A 44 21.26 -21.80 -45.04
CA ALA A 44 20.92 -21.71 -46.46
C ALA A 44 19.94 -20.53 -46.73
N VAL A 45 20.48 -19.60 -47.51
CA VAL A 45 19.95 -18.53 -48.37
C VAL A 45 18.45 -18.58 -48.75
N CYS A 46 17.74 -17.43 -48.66
CA CYS A 46 16.93 -16.92 -49.79
C CYS A 46 16.65 -15.41 -49.71
N ARG A 47 16.61 -14.78 -50.90
CA ARG A 47 16.56 -13.33 -51.18
C ARG A 47 15.12 -12.85 -51.43
N LYS A 48 14.88 -11.57 -51.08
CA LYS A 48 13.94 -10.57 -51.66
C LYS A 48 12.46 -10.54 -51.20
N PRO A 49 11.79 -9.36 -51.33
CA PRO A 49 10.84 -8.83 -50.34
C PRO A 49 9.38 -8.71 -50.84
N PHE A 50 8.39 -8.65 -49.95
CA PHE A 50 7.04 -8.15 -50.28
C PHE A 50 6.34 -7.46 -49.09
N LYS A 51 5.60 -6.41 -49.42
CA LYS A 51 4.88 -5.44 -48.56
C LYS A 51 3.45 -5.96 -48.18
N PRO A 52 2.67 -5.24 -47.34
CA PRO A 52 1.80 -5.81 -46.31
C PRO A 52 0.32 -5.95 -46.71
N ALA A 53 -0.42 -6.87 -46.09
CA ALA A 53 -1.87 -6.76 -45.91
C ALA A 53 -2.44 -7.76 -44.87
N MET A 54 -3.41 -7.24 -44.13
CA MET A 54 -4.54 -7.91 -43.46
C MET A 54 -4.31 -8.76 -42.21
N ALA A 55 -4.97 -8.29 -41.14
CA ALA A 55 -5.17 -8.93 -39.86
C ALA A 55 -6.10 -10.14 -39.94
N MET A 56 -5.73 -11.23 -39.24
CA MET A 56 -6.66 -12.28 -38.79
C MET A 56 -6.47 -12.53 -37.30
N ARG A 57 -7.60 -12.78 -36.62
CA ARG A 57 -7.77 -12.85 -35.17
C ARG A 57 -7.28 -14.20 -34.63
N ALA A 58 -6.78 -14.19 -33.40
CA ALA A 58 -6.27 -15.36 -32.69
C ALA A 58 -7.39 -16.24 -32.09
N SER A 59 -8.28 -16.78 -32.95
CA SER A 59 -9.30 -17.77 -32.56
C SER A 59 -9.07 -19.16 -33.14
N ASP A 60 -8.09 -19.36 -34.02
CA ASP A 60 -8.06 -20.55 -34.89
C ASP A 60 -6.91 -21.55 -34.60
N CYS A 61 -6.29 -21.51 -33.42
CA CYS A 61 -5.12 -22.36 -33.09
C CYS A 61 -5.28 -23.34 -31.91
N PHE A 62 -6.49 -23.78 -31.56
CA PHE A 62 -6.69 -24.86 -30.58
C PHE A 62 -7.66 -25.94 -31.09
N SER A 63 -7.29 -26.62 -32.18
CA SER A 63 -7.94 -27.86 -32.59
C SER A 63 -7.04 -28.71 -33.49
N ALA A 64 -5.94 -29.23 -32.95
CA ALA A 64 -5.16 -30.28 -33.61
C ALA A 64 -4.26 -31.01 -32.60
N ASN A 65 -4.85 -31.84 -31.73
CA ASN A 65 -4.16 -32.98 -31.09
C ASN A 65 -5.16 -33.91 -30.39
N TRP A 66 -6.13 -34.44 -31.13
CA TRP A 66 -7.01 -35.50 -30.63
C TRP A 66 -7.33 -36.54 -31.71
N HIS A 67 -6.30 -37.21 -32.23
CA HIS A 67 -6.45 -38.40 -33.04
C HIS A 67 -5.43 -39.46 -32.65
N VAL A 68 -5.58 -40.07 -31.48
CA VAL A 68 -5.31 -41.50 -31.25
C VAL A 68 -6.10 -41.89 -30.00
N PHE A 69 -7.22 -42.63 -30.16
CA PHE A 69 -7.61 -43.80 -29.35
C PHE A 69 -9.08 -44.18 -29.58
N LYS A 70 -9.22 -45.32 -30.28
CA LYS A 70 -10.26 -46.37 -30.20
C LYS A 70 -11.72 -46.06 -30.55
N ALA A 71 -12.13 -46.72 -31.62
CA ALA A 71 -13.50 -47.10 -31.94
C ALA A 71 -14.09 -48.09 -30.92
N PHE A 72 -15.32 -47.81 -30.45
CA PHE A 72 -16.38 -48.76 -30.10
C PHE A 72 -17.73 -48.02 -30.23
N PRO A 73 -18.79 -48.64 -30.78
CA PRO A 73 -20.03 -47.96 -31.12
C PRO A 73 -21.03 -47.99 -29.96
N GLY A 74 -21.59 -46.83 -29.61
CA GLY A 74 -22.66 -46.73 -28.61
C GLY A 74 -23.02 -45.26 -28.40
N GLY A 75 -24.06 -44.79 -29.10
CA GLY A 75 -24.50 -43.40 -29.05
C GLY A 75 -25.01 -43.01 -27.67
N MET A 76 -24.55 -41.87 -27.18
CA MET A 76 -25.27 -41.09 -26.17
C MET A 76 -25.05 -39.61 -26.48
N VAL A 77 -26.13 -38.93 -26.86
CA VAL A 77 -26.16 -37.50 -27.13
C VAL A 77 -25.97 -36.77 -25.79
N LEU A 78 -24.81 -36.15 -25.59
CA LEU A 78 -24.54 -35.26 -24.47
C LEU A 78 -24.91 -33.83 -24.88
N ALA A 79 -26.04 -33.37 -24.35
CA ALA A 79 -26.43 -31.96 -24.39
C ALA A 79 -25.32 -31.11 -23.76
N THR A 80 -24.71 -30.25 -24.56
CA THR A 80 -23.76 -29.22 -24.11
C THR A 80 -24.52 -28.17 -23.30
N ARG A 81 -24.56 -28.34 -21.97
CA ARG A 81 -24.75 -27.21 -21.06
C ARG A 81 -23.39 -26.55 -20.88
N GLU A 82 -23.23 -25.36 -21.46
CA GLU A 82 -22.19 -24.41 -21.05
C GLU A 82 -22.40 -24.09 -19.57
N THR A 83 -21.69 -24.77 -18.68
CA THR A 83 -21.56 -24.34 -17.29
C THR A 83 -20.36 -23.41 -17.20
N SER A 84 -20.65 -22.13 -17.01
CA SER A 84 -19.73 -21.19 -16.37
C SER A 84 -19.29 -21.82 -15.05
N ILE A 85 -18.04 -22.27 -14.97
CA ILE A 85 -17.42 -22.74 -13.73
C ILE A 85 -17.37 -21.53 -12.79
N HIS A 86 -18.38 -21.42 -11.94
CA HIS A 86 -18.52 -20.36 -10.96
C HIS A 86 -17.43 -20.48 -9.90
N GLN A 87 -16.82 -19.34 -9.60
CA GLN A 87 -15.81 -19.11 -8.57
C GLN A 87 -16.27 -19.47 -7.13
N GLU A 88 -17.54 -19.88 -6.96
CA GLU A 88 -18.20 -20.17 -5.68
C GLU A 88 -17.76 -21.50 -5.04
N HIS A 89 -17.24 -22.47 -5.80
CA HIS A 89 -16.93 -23.82 -5.29
C HIS A 89 -15.54 -23.96 -4.65
N VAL A 90 -14.69 -22.92 -4.65
CA VAL A 90 -13.29 -23.00 -4.18
C VAL A 90 -13.13 -22.41 -2.77
N MET A 91 -14.14 -21.71 -2.25
CA MET A 91 -14.07 -20.98 -0.98
C MET A 91 -14.81 -21.74 0.13
N SER A 92 -14.22 -21.80 1.33
CA SER A 92 -14.87 -22.44 2.48
C SER A 92 -16.19 -21.73 2.83
N ALA A 93 -17.18 -22.49 3.32
CA ALA A 93 -18.47 -21.92 3.72
C ALA A 93 -18.33 -20.83 4.80
N SER A 94 -17.38 -21.00 5.72
CA SER A 94 -17.02 -20.01 6.75
C SER A 94 -16.50 -18.70 6.13
N LEU A 95 -15.55 -18.79 5.18
CA LEU A 95 -15.01 -17.62 4.50
C LEU A 95 -16.08 -16.90 3.66
N ASN A 96 -16.96 -17.65 2.99
CA ASN A 96 -18.08 -17.07 2.25
C ASN A 96 -19.05 -16.30 3.16
N ALA A 97 -19.37 -16.84 4.34
CA ALA A 97 -20.21 -16.17 5.32
C ALA A 97 -19.55 -14.88 5.85
N GLN A 98 -18.26 -14.93 6.18
CA GLN A 98 -17.50 -13.76 6.62
C GLN A 98 -17.43 -12.69 5.52
N ILE A 99 -17.24 -13.09 4.26
CA ILE A 99 -17.23 -12.15 3.12
C ILE A 99 -18.60 -11.50 2.93
N ALA A 100 -19.69 -12.27 3.07
CA ALA A 100 -21.04 -11.73 3.00
C ALA A 100 -21.28 -10.68 4.09
N GLU A 101 -20.81 -10.93 5.32
CA GLU A 101 -20.93 -9.99 6.44
C GLU A 101 -20.17 -8.68 6.19
N VAL A 102 -18.91 -8.75 5.73
CA VAL A 102 -18.11 -7.53 5.46
C VAL A 102 -18.56 -6.77 4.21
N PHE A 103 -19.33 -7.40 3.33
CA PHE A 103 -20.01 -6.72 2.23
C PHE A 103 -21.27 -5.99 2.69
N ASP A 104 -21.96 -6.53 3.69
CA ASP A 104 -23.08 -5.84 4.33
C ASP A 104 -22.62 -4.89 5.46
N GLU A 105 -21.88 -3.86 5.06
CA GLU A 105 -21.39 -2.83 5.97
C GLU A 105 -22.41 -1.69 6.14
N PRO A 106 -23.09 -1.55 7.30
CA PRO A 106 -24.07 -0.49 7.57
C PRO A 106 -23.47 0.92 7.60
N GLY A 107 -22.22 1.08 8.06
CA GLY A 107 -21.55 2.38 8.10
C GLY A 107 -21.00 2.80 6.74
N CYS A 108 -21.15 1.99 5.71
CA CYS A 108 -20.72 2.33 4.36
C CYS A 108 -21.89 2.94 3.59
N ASP A 109 -21.81 4.24 3.29
CA ASP A 109 -22.87 4.96 2.57
C ASP A 109 -23.17 4.38 1.18
N ARG A 110 -22.12 3.92 0.48
CA ARG A 110 -22.27 3.20 -0.79
C ARG A 110 -23.05 1.90 -0.65
N ASN A 111 -23.04 1.26 0.52
CA ASN A 111 -23.84 0.07 0.78
C ASN A 111 -25.28 0.44 1.14
N GLN A 112 -25.50 1.52 1.90
CA GLN A 112 -26.84 2.03 2.22
C GLN A 112 -27.64 2.34 0.94
N GLY A 113 -26.99 2.93 -0.07
CA GLY A 113 -27.62 3.26 -1.36
C GLY A 113 -27.86 2.09 -2.33
N LYS A 114 -27.51 0.85 -1.99
CA LYS A 114 -27.71 -0.34 -2.84
C LYS A 114 -28.98 -1.11 -2.46
N SER A 115 -29.59 -1.77 -3.45
CA SER A 115 -30.61 -2.80 -3.20
C SER A 115 -30.01 -4.00 -2.46
N GLU A 116 -30.81 -4.77 -1.70
CA GLU A 116 -30.34 -5.93 -0.93
C GLU A 116 -29.54 -6.93 -1.78
N LYS A 117 -29.96 -7.14 -3.03
CA LYS A 117 -29.27 -8.01 -4.01
C LYS A 117 -27.90 -7.47 -4.41
N GLU A 118 -27.74 -6.15 -4.48
CA GLU A 118 -26.48 -5.49 -4.81
C GLU A 118 -25.54 -5.38 -3.61
N ARG A 119 -26.07 -5.33 -2.37
CA ARG A 119 -25.26 -5.37 -1.13
C ARG A 119 -24.47 -6.67 -1.05
N LYS A 120 -25.12 -7.81 -1.37
CA LYS A 120 -24.50 -9.15 -1.40
C LYS A 120 -23.32 -9.27 -2.38
N ARG A 121 -23.26 -8.41 -3.41
CA ARG A 121 -22.14 -8.39 -4.39
C ARG A 121 -20.95 -7.53 -3.94
N GLY A 122 -21.08 -6.78 -2.85
CA GLY A 122 -20.04 -5.87 -2.37
C GLY A 122 -19.72 -4.74 -3.34
N CYS A 123 -18.65 -3.98 -3.07
CA CYS A 123 -18.14 -2.92 -3.97
C CYS A 123 -17.09 -3.43 -4.96
N THR A 124 -17.06 -4.74 -5.19
CA THR A 124 -15.97 -5.42 -5.90
C THR A 124 -16.30 -5.48 -7.39
N LYS A 125 -15.56 -4.72 -8.21
CA LYS A 125 -15.58 -4.90 -9.67
C LYS A 125 -14.67 -6.10 -9.99
N GLN A 126 -15.21 -7.12 -10.65
CA GLN A 126 -14.40 -8.22 -11.21
C GLN A 126 -13.30 -7.59 -12.06
N LEU A 127 -12.05 -7.91 -11.77
CA LEU A 127 -10.93 -7.41 -12.56
C LEU A 127 -11.00 -8.04 -13.95
N SER A 128 -10.85 -7.22 -14.99
CA SER A 128 -10.76 -7.73 -16.36
C SER A 128 -9.42 -8.45 -16.54
N PRO A 129 -9.40 -9.71 -17.01
CA PRO A 129 -8.15 -10.42 -17.32
C PRO A 129 -7.23 -9.58 -18.22
N GLY A 130 -5.94 -9.57 -17.91
CA GLY A 130 -4.94 -8.72 -18.59
C GLY A 130 -4.85 -7.29 -18.08
N SER A 131 -5.76 -6.84 -17.19
CA SER A 131 -5.64 -5.55 -16.51
C SER A 131 -4.85 -5.66 -15.20
N ALA A 132 -4.15 -4.59 -14.81
CA ALA A 132 -3.42 -4.55 -13.55
C ALA A 132 -4.36 -4.66 -12.34
N ALA A 133 -4.13 -5.68 -11.50
CA ALA A 133 -4.83 -5.89 -10.23
C ALA A 133 -4.22 -5.02 -9.12
N GLY A 134 -5.06 -4.40 -8.29
CA GLY A 134 -4.67 -3.51 -7.20
C GLY A 134 -4.19 -4.19 -5.92
N GLY A 135 -3.59 -5.38 -6.01
CA GLY A 135 -3.28 -6.27 -4.88
C GLY A 135 -4.40 -7.27 -4.57
N CYS A 136 -4.07 -8.37 -3.87
CA CYS A 136 -4.99 -9.45 -3.51
C CYS A 136 -5.45 -9.36 -2.03
N ALA A 137 -6.38 -10.21 -1.60
CA ALA A 137 -6.88 -10.21 -0.22
C ALA A 137 -5.77 -10.46 0.82
N PHE A 138 -4.83 -11.37 0.55
CA PHE A 138 -3.66 -11.58 1.40
C PHE A 138 -2.84 -10.29 1.57
N ASP A 139 -2.52 -9.62 0.45
CA ASP A 139 -1.78 -8.34 0.46
C ASP A 139 -2.50 -7.31 1.33
N GLY A 140 -3.82 -7.23 1.25
CA GLY A 140 -4.62 -6.34 2.10
C GLY A 140 -4.53 -6.68 3.59
N ALA A 141 -4.76 -7.94 3.95
CA ALA A 141 -4.77 -8.37 5.35
C ALA A 141 -3.40 -8.21 6.01
N LYS A 142 -2.32 -8.61 5.32
CA LYS A 142 -0.95 -8.41 5.80
C LYS A 142 -0.65 -6.92 5.95
N ILE A 143 -0.97 -6.10 4.95
CA ILE A 143 -0.73 -4.65 5.02
C ILE A 143 -1.51 -3.98 6.16
N ALA A 144 -2.73 -4.43 6.43
CA ALA A 144 -3.57 -3.86 7.48
C ALA A 144 -3.04 -4.18 8.88
N LEU A 145 -2.40 -5.34 9.06
CA LEU A 145 -2.03 -5.86 10.38
C LEU A 145 -0.52 -5.86 10.65
N GLN A 146 0.33 -5.84 9.62
CA GLN A 146 1.79 -5.86 9.77
C GLN A 146 2.34 -4.73 10.65
N PRO A 147 1.73 -3.54 10.73
CA PRO A 147 2.18 -2.51 11.67
C PRO A 147 1.92 -2.82 13.15
N VAL A 148 1.30 -3.95 13.51
CA VAL A 148 1.29 -4.45 14.90
C VAL A 148 2.69 -4.99 15.22
N VAL A 149 3.51 -4.16 15.84
CA VAL A 149 4.98 -4.31 15.72
C VAL A 149 5.58 -5.42 16.58
N ASP A 150 4.88 -5.83 17.64
CA ASP A 150 5.36 -6.77 18.65
C ASP A 150 4.92 -8.23 18.41
N VAL A 151 4.08 -8.50 17.41
CA VAL A 151 3.66 -9.87 17.06
C VAL A 151 4.52 -10.46 15.95
N ALA A 152 4.53 -11.79 15.86
CA ALA A 152 5.08 -12.48 14.71
C ALA A 152 4.02 -12.65 13.62
N HIS A 153 4.30 -12.16 12.40
CA HIS A 153 3.41 -12.30 11.25
C HIS A 153 3.83 -13.48 10.37
N LEU A 154 3.32 -14.67 10.65
CA LEU A 154 3.62 -15.91 9.91
C LEU A 154 2.75 -16.07 8.67
N VAL A 155 3.36 -16.08 7.50
CA VAL A 155 2.68 -16.37 6.24
C VAL A 155 2.67 -17.88 5.97
N HIS A 156 1.48 -18.47 5.98
CA HIS A 156 1.31 -19.87 5.66
C HIS A 156 1.12 -20.04 4.14
N GLY A 157 2.23 -20.30 3.46
CA GLY A 157 2.28 -20.42 2.01
C GLY A 157 3.69 -20.64 1.48
N PRO A 158 3.85 -20.71 0.15
CA PRO A 158 5.16 -20.69 -0.50
C PRO A 158 5.91 -19.38 -0.22
N ILE A 159 7.25 -19.38 -0.31
CA ILE A 159 8.10 -18.21 -0.05
C ILE A 159 7.67 -16.93 -0.77
N ALA A 160 7.08 -17.02 -1.97
CA ALA A 160 6.80 -15.87 -2.81
C ALA A 160 5.85 -14.83 -2.16
N CYS A 161 4.87 -15.27 -1.36
CA CYS A 161 3.94 -14.34 -0.72
C CYS A 161 4.66 -13.45 0.31
N GLU A 162 5.45 -14.05 1.20
CA GLU A 162 6.25 -13.28 2.17
C GLU A 162 7.36 -12.52 1.45
N GLY A 163 8.13 -13.15 0.55
CA GLY A 163 9.26 -12.50 -0.12
C GLY A 163 8.90 -11.21 -0.89
N ASN A 164 7.67 -11.08 -1.42
CA ASN A 164 7.21 -9.85 -2.08
C ASN A 164 6.50 -8.85 -1.13
N SER A 165 6.03 -9.30 0.03
CA SER A 165 5.34 -8.45 1.02
C SER A 165 6.22 -8.07 2.21
N TRP A 166 7.40 -8.66 2.32
CA TRP A 166 8.33 -8.47 3.42
C TRP A 166 8.81 -7.02 3.45
N ASP A 167 8.49 -6.34 4.56
CA ASP A 167 8.89 -4.96 4.86
C ASP A 167 8.63 -3.97 3.71
N ASN A 168 7.56 -4.19 2.94
CA ASN A 168 7.22 -3.36 1.77
C ASN A 168 6.55 -2.02 2.13
N ARG A 169 6.53 -1.67 3.42
CA ARG A 169 5.98 -0.44 3.97
C ARG A 169 6.95 0.12 4.99
N HIS A 170 7.19 1.43 4.91
CA HIS A 170 7.97 2.14 5.93
C HIS A 170 7.13 2.43 7.18
N ALA A 171 6.42 1.45 7.74
CA ALA A 171 5.78 1.61 9.04
C ALA A 171 6.86 1.74 10.11
N ALA A 172 6.84 2.82 10.88
CA ALA A 172 7.81 3.07 11.94
C ALA A 172 7.35 2.41 13.25
N SER A 173 8.31 2.00 14.07
CA SER A 173 8.08 1.37 15.38
C SER A 173 8.96 2.04 16.42
N SER A 174 8.39 2.32 17.59
CA SER A 174 9.08 3.00 18.70
C SER A 174 9.94 2.06 19.55
N ASP A 175 9.73 0.75 19.44
CA ASP A 175 10.43 -0.25 20.25
C ASP A 175 10.64 -1.54 19.42
N SER A 176 9.69 -2.49 19.49
CA SER A 176 9.85 -3.80 18.85
C SER A 176 10.04 -3.73 17.34
N GLN A 177 10.95 -4.54 16.82
CA GLN A 177 11.21 -4.71 15.38
C GLN A 177 10.75 -6.08 14.86
N LEU A 178 10.01 -6.85 15.66
CA LEU A 178 9.66 -8.23 15.31
C LEU A 178 8.85 -8.33 14.02
N TYR A 179 7.92 -7.40 13.79
CA TYR A 179 7.11 -7.34 12.57
C TYR A 179 7.90 -7.20 11.27
N ARG A 180 9.15 -6.72 11.34
CA ARG A 180 10.08 -6.64 10.19
C ARG A 180 10.76 -7.97 9.91
N THR A 181 10.59 -8.98 10.75
CA THR A 181 11.13 -10.32 10.47
C THR A 181 10.15 -11.07 9.58
N GLY A 182 10.63 -11.53 8.42
CA GLY A 182 9.81 -12.28 7.47
C GLY A 182 9.62 -13.74 7.90
N PHE A 183 8.45 -14.06 8.44
CA PHE A 183 8.10 -15.42 8.83
C PHE A 183 7.25 -16.09 7.75
N THR A 184 7.67 -17.27 7.29
CA THR A 184 6.89 -18.08 6.36
C THR A 184 7.05 -19.55 6.68
N THR A 185 6.01 -20.33 6.39
CA THR A 185 6.13 -21.79 6.43
C THR A 185 6.91 -22.34 5.23
N ASP A 186 7.05 -21.57 4.14
CA ASP A 186 7.70 -21.98 2.89
C ASP A 186 7.21 -23.35 2.37
N ILE A 187 5.91 -23.42 2.09
CA ILE A 187 5.22 -24.62 1.62
C ILE A 187 5.86 -25.12 0.31
N ASN A 188 6.29 -26.38 0.30
CA ASN A 188 6.85 -27.05 -0.86
C ASN A 188 5.87 -28.08 -1.45
N GLU A 189 6.29 -28.78 -2.49
CA GLU A 189 5.47 -29.77 -3.20
C GLU A 189 4.96 -30.90 -2.30
N LEU A 190 5.75 -31.35 -1.33
CA LEU A 190 5.32 -32.39 -0.39
C LEU A 190 4.24 -31.86 0.56
N ASP A 191 4.37 -30.63 1.02
CA ASP A 191 3.35 -29.99 1.85
C ASP A 191 2.05 -29.75 1.05
N VAL A 192 2.14 -29.49 -0.26
CA VAL A 192 0.95 -29.40 -1.14
C VAL A 192 0.24 -30.76 -1.29
N VAL A 193 1.00 -31.86 -1.41
CA VAL A 193 0.43 -33.20 -1.58
C VAL A 193 -0.15 -33.75 -0.26
N TYR A 194 0.51 -33.50 0.86
CA TYR A 194 0.19 -34.12 2.15
C TYR A 194 -0.44 -33.18 3.18
N GLY A 195 -0.60 -31.89 2.86
CA GLY A 195 -1.09 -30.84 3.77
C GLY A 195 0.01 -30.12 4.53
N GLY A 196 -0.19 -28.82 4.77
CA GLY A 196 0.77 -27.91 5.41
C GLY A 196 0.63 -27.81 6.93
N GLU A 197 -0.43 -28.36 7.52
CA GLU A 197 -0.80 -28.16 8.94
C GLU A 197 0.28 -28.56 9.95
N LYS A 198 0.96 -29.70 9.73
CA LYS A 198 2.03 -30.16 10.63
C LYS A 198 3.22 -29.21 10.59
N ARG A 199 3.54 -28.69 9.40
CA ARG A 199 4.60 -27.70 9.21
C ARG A 199 4.22 -26.38 9.87
N LEU A 200 2.98 -25.91 9.68
CA LEU A 200 2.46 -24.72 10.35
C LEU A 200 2.61 -24.80 11.88
N PHE A 201 2.19 -25.90 12.49
CA PHE A 201 2.30 -26.08 13.95
C PHE A 201 3.77 -26.04 14.43
N ARG A 202 4.70 -26.66 13.68
CA ARG A 202 6.14 -26.61 14.00
C ARG A 202 6.70 -25.19 13.84
N SER A 203 6.32 -24.47 12.78
CA SER A 203 6.76 -23.08 12.58
C SER A 203 6.27 -22.16 13.69
N VAL A 204 5.02 -22.31 14.15
CA VAL A 204 4.50 -21.56 15.30
C VAL A 204 5.29 -21.87 16.57
N ARG A 205 5.59 -23.14 16.83
CA ARG A 205 6.44 -23.54 17.96
C ARG A 205 7.81 -22.86 17.89
N GLU A 206 8.49 -22.93 16.75
CA GLU A 206 9.82 -22.33 16.55
C GLU A 206 9.81 -20.81 16.75
N ILE A 207 8.76 -20.14 16.29
CA ILE A 207 8.58 -18.69 16.53
C ILE A 207 8.46 -18.40 18.02
N ILE A 208 7.61 -19.15 18.73
CA ILE A 208 7.38 -18.96 20.16
C ILE A 208 8.66 -19.25 20.96
N GLU A 209 9.32 -20.37 20.70
CA GLU A 209 10.55 -20.78 21.42
C GLU A 209 11.72 -19.80 21.18
N LYS A 210 11.81 -19.20 19.99
CA LYS A 210 12.95 -18.36 19.62
C LYS A 210 12.75 -16.86 19.88
N TYR A 211 11.55 -16.35 19.66
CA TYR A 211 11.26 -14.91 19.71
C TYR A 211 10.30 -14.52 20.83
N ASP A 212 9.59 -15.50 21.40
CA ASP A 212 8.65 -15.34 22.50
C ASP A 212 7.65 -14.15 22.37
N PRO A 213 7.01 -13.93 21.21
CA PRO A 213 6.10 -12.78 21.05
C PRO A 213 4.84 -12.89 21.93
N PRO A 214 4.14 -11.78 22.22
CA PRO A 214 2.82 -11.79 22.85
C PRO A 214 1.76 -12.54 22.04
N ALA A 215 1.88 -12.57 20.71
CA ALA A 215 0.99 -13.34 19.82
C ALA A 215 1.65 -13.68 18.48
N VAL A 216 1.08 -14.65 17.76
CA VAL A 216 1.47 -15.02 16.39
C VAL A 216 0.25 -14.88 15.47
N PHE A 217 0.34 -14.05 14.43
CA PHE A 217 -0.71 -13.91 13.42
C PHE A 217 -0.38 -14.81 12.23
N VAL A 218 -1.30 -15.68 11.83
CA VAL A 218 -1.10 -16.70 10.80
C VAL A 218 -1.94 -16.37 9.57
N TYR A 219 -1.30 -16.00 8.47
CA TYR A 219 -1.98 -15.61 7.23
C TYR A 219 -2.13 -16.81 6.29
N GLN A 220 -3.36 -17.17 5.95
CA GLN A 220 -3.62 -18.20 4.93
C GLN A 220 -3.42 -17.61 3.53
N THR A 221 -2.69 -18.32 2.67
CA THR A 221 -2.47 -17.93 1.26
C THR A 221 -3.25 -18.84 0.31
N CYS A 222 -3.10 -18.63 -1.00
CA CYS A 222 -3.87 -19.35 -2.02
C CYS A 222 -3.67 -20.86 -1.95
N VAL A 223 -2.43 -21.34 -1.87
CA VAL A 223 -2.13 -22.78 -1.97
C VAL A 223 -2.68 -23.54 -0.77
N THR A 224 -2.43 -23.04 0.45
CA THR A 224 -2.88 -23.68 1.69
C THR A 224 -4.41 -23.69 1.81
N ALA A 225 -5.09 -22.66 1.27
CA ALA A 225 -6.54 -22.65 1.21
C ALA A 225 -7.09 -23.66 0.17
N LEU A 226 -6.43 -23.81 -0.99
CA LEU A 226 -6.85 -24.74 -2.05
C LEU A 226 -6.72 -26.21 -1.65
N ILE A 227 -5.66 -26.56 -0.92
CA ILE A 227 -5.46 -27.92 -0.42
C ILE A 227 -6.32 -28.23 0.81
N GLY A 228 -7.00 -27.22 1.37
CA GLY A 228 -7.95 -27.38 2.46
C GLY A 228 -7.32 -27.48 3.85
N ASP A 229 -6.15 -26.87 4.08
CA ASP A 229 -5.54 -26.82 5.41
C ASP A 229 -6.48 -26.10 6.40
N ASP A 230 -6.80 -26.75 7.53
CA ASP A 230 -7.60 -26.17 8.61
C ASP A 230 -6.72 -25.37 9.57
N ILE A 231 -6.40 -24.14 9.16
CA ILE A 231 -5.52 -23.29 9.95
C ILE A 231 -6.15 -22.83 11.26
N GLU A 232 -7.49 -22.76 11.34
CA GLU A 232 -8.20 -22.37 12.57
C GLU A 232 -8.01 -23.45 13.65
N ALA A 233 -8.18 -24.72 13.29
CA ALA A 233 -7.93 -25.83 14.19
C ALA A 233 -6.46 -25.89 14.64
N VAL A 234 -5.51 -25.66 13.74
CA VAL A 234 -4.08 -25.61 14.07
C VAL A 234 -3.76 -24.45 15.03
N CYS A 235 -4.28 -23.25 14.75
CA CYS A 235 -4.09 -22.06 15.60
C CYS A 235 -4.69 -22.27 16.99
N LYS A 236 -5.89 -22.85 17.09
CA LYS A 236 -6.53 -23.19 18.37
C LYS A 236 -5.70 -24.21 19.16
N ARG A 237 -5.19 -25.26 18.49
CA ARG A 237 -4.33 -26.26 19.13
C ARG A 237 -3.02 -25.64 19.62
N ALA A 238 -2.37 -24.82 18.79
CA ALA A 238 -1.13 -24.14 19.14
C ALA A 238 -1.33 -23.17 20.32
N THR A 239 -2.43 -22.42 20.33
CA THR A 239 -2.78 -21.53 21.44
C THR A 239 -2.89 -22.29 22.75
N LYS A 240 -3.60 -23.43 22.75
CA LYS A 240 -3.73 -24.29 23.94
C LYS A 240 -2.39 -24.89 24.38
N GLN A 241 -1.57 -25.33 23.43
CA GLN A 241 -0.30 -26.01 23.72
C GLN A 241 0.75 -25.05 24.30
N PHE A 242 0.84 -23.83 23.75
CA PHE A 242 1.92 -22.89 24.07
C PHE A 242 1.49 -21.76 25.02
N GLY A 243 0.21 -21.68 25.37
CA GLY A 243 -0.31 -20.64 26.27
C GLY A 243 -0.24 -19.22 25.69
N LYS A 244 -0.08 -19.10 24.37
CA LYS A 244 0.05 -17.83 23.66
C LYS A 244 -0.98 -17.71 22.54
N PRO A 245 -1.60 -16.53 22.34
CA PRO A 245 -2.54 -16.32 21.24
C PRO A 245 -1.91 -16.59 19.86
N VAL A 246 -2.52 -17.51 19.12
CA VAL A 246 -2.20 -17.78 17.71
C VAL A 246 -3.45 -17.47 16.90
N ILE A 247 -3.40 -16.39 16.10
CA ILE A 247 -4.56 -15.76 15.48
C ILE A 247 -4.62 -16.14 14.00
N PRO A 248 -5.67 -16.87 13.55
CA PRO A 248 -5.84 -17.16 12.14
C PRO A 248 -6.34 -15.93 11.38
N VAL A 249 -5.71 -15.63 10.24
CA VAL A 249 -6.11 -14.58 9.31
C VAL A 249 -6.45 -15.24 7.97
N ILE A 250 -7.74 -15.51 7.77
CA ILE A 250 -8.25 -16.20 6.57
C ILE A 250 -8.37 -15.20 5.42
N SER A 251 -7.32 -15.09 4.60
CA SER A 251 -7.29 -14.12 3.52
C SER A 251 -6.59 -14.64 2.26
N PRO A 252 -6.97 -15.80 1.69
CA PRO A 252 -6.33 -16.31 0.49
C PRO A 252 -6.48 -15.31 -0.65
N GLY A 253 -5.44 -15.17 -1.49
CA GLY A 253 -5.38 -14.10 -2.49
C GLY A 253 -6.52 -14.12 -3.51
N PHE A 254 -7.10 -15.28 -3.80
CA PHE A 254 -8.24 -15.43 -4.71
C PHE A 254 -9.59 -14.99 -4.10
N ALA A 255 -9.68 -14.77 -2.79
CA ALA A 255 -10.91 -14.35 -2.11
C ALA A 255 -11.40 -12.97 -2.59
N GLY A 256 -10.48 -12.11 -3.05
CA GLY A 256 -10.85 -10.83 -3.64
C GLY A 256 -9.71 -9.81 -3.65
N PRO A 257 -10.04 -8.53 -3.86
CA PRO A 257 -9.05 -7.46 -3.95
C PRO A 257 -8.48 -7.10 -2.58
N LYS A 258 -7.38 -6.34 -2.60
CA LYS A 258 -6.74 -5.76 -1.41
C LYS A 258 -7.69 -5.17 -0.37
N ASN A 259 -8.70 -4.39 -0.78
CA ASN A 259 -9.63 -3.77 0.18
C ASN A 259 -10.46 -4.80 0.95
N LEU A 260 -10.82 -5.93 0.33
CA LEU A 260 -11.48 -7.03 1.06
C LEU A 260 -10.52 -7.64 2.06
N GLY A 261 -9.25 -7.80 1.69
CA GLY A 261 -8.18 -8.21 2.57
C GLY A 261 -8.07 -7.37 3.85
N ASN A 262 -8.11 -6.04 3.72
CA ASN A 262 -8.08 -5.14 4.88
C ASN A 262 -9.24 -5.43 5.86
N LYS A 263 -10.46 -5.63 5.32
CA LYS A 263 -11.64 -5.96 6.13
C LYS A 263 -11.50 -7.33 6.81
N LEU A 264 -11.02 -8.34 6.10
CA LEU A 264 -10.78 -9.68 6.66
C LEU A 264 -9.72 -9.65 7.76
N GLY A 265 -8.65 -8.85 7.60
CA GLY A 265 -7.69 -8.60 8.67
C GLY A 265 -8.33 -7.91 9.88
N GLY A 266 -9.19 -6.90 9.64
CA GLY A 266 -9.96 -6.25 10.69
C GLY A 266 -10.91 -7.19 11.43
N GLU A 267 -11.58 -8.11 10.73
CA GLU A 267 -12.40 -9.15 11.35
C GLU A 267 -11.58 -10.10 12.22
N ALA A 268 -10.37 -10.48 11.78
CA ALA A 268 -9.51 -11.37 12.55
C ALA A 268 -9.15 -10.76 13.92
N ILE A 269 -8.78 -9.48 13.96
CA ILE A 269 -8.51 -8.81 15.25
C ILE A 269 -9.79 -8.58 16.06
N LEU A 270 -10.91 -8.23 15.42
CA LEU A 270 -12.17 -8.01 16.12
C LEU A 270 -12.71 -9.30 16.78
N ASN A 271 -12.55 -10.45 16.13
CA ASN A 271 -13.11 -11.71 16.60
C ASN A 271 -12.18 -12.48 17.54
N HIS A 272 -10.86 -12.30 17.42
CA HIS A 272 -9.88 -13.07 18.20
C HIS A 272 -9.00 -12.26 19.14
N VAL A 273 -9.00 -10.91 19.06
CA VAL A 273 -8.06 -10.06 19.82
C VAL A 273 -8.79 -9.03 20.67
N ILE A 274 -9.62 -8.18 20.07
CA ILE A 274 -10.33 -7.10 20.78
C ILE A 274 -11.24 -7.69 21.87
N GLY A 275 -11.13 -7.17 23.09
CA GLY A 275 -11.92 -7.65 24.25
C GLY A 275 -11.34 -8.85 24.97
N THR A 276 -10.13 -9.31 24.60
CA THR A 276 -9.49 -10.48 25.26
C THR A 276 -8.62 -10.11 26.45
N ARG A 277 -8.32 -8.82 26.66
CA ARG A 277 -7.54 -8.31 27.79
C ARG A 277 -8.13 -7.03 28.32
N GLU A 278 -8.03 -6.84 29.63
CA GLU A 278 -8.35 -5.56 30.27
C GLU A 278 -7.10 -4.69 30.39
N PRO A 279 -7.20 -3.37 30.16
CA PRO A 279 -6.10 -2.45 30.41
C PRO A 279 -5.90 -2.29 31.92
N GLU A 280 -4.68 -1.94 32.34
CA GLU A 280 -4.36 -1.71 33.76
C GLU A 280 -5.20 -0.59 34.38
N TYR A 281 -5.44 0.47 33.61
CA TYR A 281 -6.31 1.57 33.99
C TYR A 281 -7.00 2.16 32.76
N THR A 282 -8.12 2.85 32.99
CA THR A 282 -8.83 3.62 31.98
C THR A 282 -8.94 5.07 32.42
N THR A 283 -9.07 5.98 31.45
CA THR A 283 -9.29 7.40 31.68
C THR A 283 -10.53 7.88 30.91
N PRO A 284 -11.13 9.02 31.29
CA PRO A 284 -12.17 9.66 30.49
C PRO A 284 -11.70 10.12 29.10
N TYR A 285 -10.38 10.14 28.86
CA TYR A 285 -9.76 10.67 27.64
C TYR A 285 -9.16 9.58 26.74
N ASP A 286 -9.53 8.32 26.96
CA ASP A 286 -9.00 7.19 26.19
C ASP A 286 -9.65 7.11 24.81
N ILE A 287 -8.84 7.10 23.75
CA ILE A 287 -9.31 6.93 22.36
C ILE A 287 -8.61 5.77 21.66
N ASN A 288 -9.25 5.24 20.63
CA ASN A 288 -8.57 4.41 19.63
C ASN A 288 -8.39 5.20 18.34
N VAL A 289 -7.24 5.03 17.69
CA VAL A 289 -6.99 5.52 16.33
C VAL A 289 -6.97 4.32 15.39
N ILE A 290 -7.88 4.28 14.42
CA ILE A 290 -8.11 3.14 13.54
C ILE A 290 -7.83 3.53 12.09
N GLY A 291 -7.09 2.68 11.38
CA GLY A 291 -6.67 2.94 10.00
C GLY A 291 -5.46 3.86 9.88
N GLU A 292 -4.77 4.14 10.98
CA GLU A 292 -3.44 4.76 10.99
C GLU A 292 -2.37 3.66 10.97
N TYR A 293 -1.34 3.82 10.15
CA TYR A 293 -0.31 2.79 9.90
C TYR A 293 1.10 3.23 10.32
N ASN A 294 1.23 4.43 10.88
CA ASN A 294 2.49 5.06 11.29
C ASN A 294 3.55 5.05 10.18
N LEU A 295 3.15 5.34 8.95
CA LEU A 295 4.06 5.35 7.81
C LEU A 295 5.04 6.51 7.96
N SER A 296 6.34 6.22 7.95
CA SER A 296 7.42 7.17 8.20
C SER A 296 7.29 7.94 9.52
N GLY A 297 6.56 7.41 10.52
CA GLY A 297 6.38 8.09 11.80
C GLY A 297 5.24 9.12 11.84
N GLU A 298 4.25 9.02 10.96
CA GLU A 298 3.11 9.96 10.94
C GLU A 298 2.32 10.04 12.24
N LEU A 299 2.08 8.90 12.91
CA LEU A 299 1.38 8.90 14.20
C LEU A 299 2.17 9.67 15.26
N TRP A 300 3.50 9.69 15.15
CA TRP A 300 4.36 10.42 16.09
C TRP A 300 4.32 11.93 15.88
N GLN A 301 3.77 12.41 14.76
CA GLN A 301 3.48 13.84 14.57
C GLN A 301 2.16 14.26 15.24
N THR A 302 1.20 13.35 15.34
CA THR A 302 -0.14 13.64 15.90
C THR A 302 -0.23 13.32 17.39
N LYS A 303 0.52 12.32 17.87
CA LYS A 303 0.56 11.91 19.27
C LYS A 303 0.91 13.07 20.23
N PRO A 304 1.92 13.92 19.99
CA PRO A 304 2.23 15.03 20.89
C PRO A 304 1.08 16.03 21.05
N LEU A 305 0.27 16.24 20.01
CA LEU A 305 -0.91 17.12 20.06
C LEU A 305 -1.98 16.54 21.00
N LEU A 306 -2.21 15.23 20.91
CA LEU A 306 -3.15 14.52 21.79
C LEU A 306 -2.64 14.49 23.24
N ASP A 307 -1.35 14.20 23.43
CA ASP A 307 -0.71 14.23 24.75
C ASP A 307 -0.82 15.61 25.42
N ALA A 308 -0.66 16.71 24.66
CA ALA A 308 -0.81 18.08 25.16
C ALA A 308 -2.24 18.39 25.65
N LEU A 309 -3.24 17.72 25.09
CA LEU A 309 -4.65 17.79 25.53
C LEU A 309 -4.96 16.81 26.67
N GLY A 310 -4.00 15.96 27.06
CA GLY A 310 -4.22 14.88 28.02
C GLY A 310 -5.04 13.71 27.44
N ILE A 311 -5.18 13.64 26.12
CA ILE A 311 -5.89 12.58 25.41
C ILE A 311 -4.94 11.41 25.22
N ARG A 312 -5.35 10.24 25.75
CA ARG A 312 -4.53 9.03 25.69
C ARG A 312 -4.98 8.15 24.52
N ILE A 313 -4.05 7.86 23.61
CA ILE A 313 -4.25 6.80 22.62
C ILE A 313 -4.16 5.46 23.35
N LEU A 314 -5.28 4.82 23.64
CA LEU A 314 -5.34 3.49 24.25
C LEU A 314 -4.84 2.41 23.29
N SER A 315 -5.20 2.53 22.01
CA SER A 315 -4.75 1.63 20.95
C SER A 315 -4.68 2.34 19.61
N CYS A 316 -3.64 2.05 18.84
CA CYS A 316 -3.57 2.36 17.43
C CYS A 316 -3.72 1.07 16.62
N ILE A 317 -4.73 1.01 15.75
CA ILE A 317 -4.98 -0.10 14.83
C ILE A 317 -4.59 0.37 13.42
N SER A 318 -3.37 0.14 12.94
CA SER A 318 -2.32 -0.72 13.53
C SER A 318 -0.96 -0.07 13.69
N GLY A 319 -0.75 1.16 13.22
CA GLY A 319 0.56 1.82 13.20
C GLY A 319 1.22 1.93 14.57
N ASP A 320 2.41 1.34 14.72
CA ASP A 320 3.12 1.24 16.01
C ASP A 320 2.24 0.65 17.13
N GLY A 321 1.26 -0.19 16.79
CA GLY A 321 0.36 -0.81 17.76
C GLY A 321 0.99 -2.03 18.44
N ARG A 322 0.68 -2.23 19.72
CA ARG A 322 1.04 -3.46 20.46
C ARG A 322 -0.15 -4.40 20.60
N TYR A 323 0.11 -5.70 20.66
CA TYR A 323 -0.94 -6.71 20.79
C TYR A 323 -1.86 -6.44 21.99
N ASN A 324 -1.27 -6.14 23.15
CA ASN A 324 -2.03 -5.94 24.39
C ASN A 324 -2.93 -4.69 24.34
N GLU A 325 -2.44 -3.61 23.72
CA GLU A 325 -3.21 -2.37 23.51
C GLU A 325 -4.44 -2.66 22.64
N ILE A 326 -4.24 -3.34 21.51
CA ILE A 326 -5.32 -3.73 20.59
C ILE A 326 -6.30 -4.67 21.31
N ALA A 327 -5.81 -5.61 22.11
CA ALA A 327 -6.65 -6.52 22.88
C ALA A 327 -7.54 -5.81 23.92
N SER A 328 -7.08 -4.66 24.43
CA SER A 328 -7.80 -3.81 25.39
C SER A 328 -8.59 -2.65 24.78
N SER A 329 -8.58 -2.51 23.44
CA SER A 329 -9.17 -1.37 22.73
C SER A 329 -10.69 -1.22 22.94
N HIS A 330 -11.39 -2.25 23.42
CA HIS A 330 -12.82 -2.19 23.77
C HIS A 330 -13.13 -1.29 24.99
N ARG A 331 -12.11 -0.73 25.65
CA ARG A 331 -12.29 0.21 26.78
C ARG A 331 -12.17 1.68 26.43
N ALA A 332 -11.85 2.02 25.18
CA ALA A 332 -11.79 3.41 24.73
C ALA A 332 -13.16 4.10 24.80
N LYS A 333 -13.14 5.43 24.85
CA LYS A 333 -14.33 6.29 24.84
C LYS A 333 -14.74 6.70 23.44
N VAL A 334 -13.78 6.84 22.52
CA VAL A 334 -14.02 7.25 21.13
C VAL A 334 -13.11 6.46 20.18
N ASN A 335 -13.65 6.08 19.04
CA ASN A 335 -12.91 5.52 17.91
C ASN A 335 -12.74 6.57 16.80
N MET A 336 -11.51 7.01 16.52
CA MET A 336 -11.21 7.86 15.38
C MET A 336 -10.81 7.00 14.18
N MET A 337 -11.47 7.18 13.04
CA MET A 337 -11.10 6.57 11.77
C MET A 337 -10.30 7.54 10.91
N VAL A 338 -9.02 7.23 10.62
CA VAL A 338 -8.18 8.03 9.69
C VAL A 338 -8.39 7.60 8.24
N CYS A 339 -8.52 6.30 8.00
CA CYS A 339 -8.71 5.71 6.67
C CYS A 339 -9.93 4.78 6.67
N SER A 340 -11.12 5.35 6.50
CA SER A 340 -12.40 4.65 6.64
C SER A 340 -12.54 3.44 5.72
N LYS A 341 -12.08 3.55 4.47
CA LYS A 341 -12.25 2.49 3.47
C LYS A 341 -11.57 1.16 3.82
N SER A 342 -10.52 1.15 4.64
CA SER A 342 -9.78 -0.07 4.96
C SER A 342 -10.44 -0.91 6.05
N MET A 343 -10.98 -0.29 7.11
CA MET A 343 -11.35 -1.01 8.34
C MET A 343 -12.59 -0.43 9.05
N ILE A 344 -13.51 0.21 8.32
CA ILE A 344 -14.77 0.72 8.90
C ILE A 344 -15.58 -0.34 9.66
N ASN A 345 -15.47 -1.61 9.25
CA ASN A 345 -16.12 -2.74 9.91
C ASN A 345 -15.67 -2.91 11.37
N ILE A 346 -14.45 -2.50 11.72
CA ILE A 346 -14.00 -2.48 13.11
C ILE A 346 -14.81 -1.45 13.89
N ALA A 347 -14.87 -0.21 13.41
CA ALA A 347 -15.53 0.88 14.12
C ALA A 347 -17.04 0.63 14.28
N THR A 348 -17.73 0.20 13.22
CA THR A 348 -19.18 -0.07 13.28
C THR A 348 -19.51 -1.23 14.20
N LYS A 349 -18.71 -2.31 14.18
CA LYS A 349 -18.90 -3.43 15.10
C LYS A 349 -18.48 -3.10 16.53
N MET A 350 -17.45 -2.27 16.76
CA MET A 350 -17.10 -1.80 18.10
C MET A 350 -18.19 -0.89 18.69
N GLN A 351 -18.82 -0.04 17.88
CA GLN A 351 -19.98 0.73 18.30
C GLN A 351 -21.13 -0.20 18.70
N ARG A 352 -21.42 -1.23 17.90
CA ARG A 352 -22.50 -2.20 18.19
C ARG A 352 -22.21 -3.10 19.41
N ARG A 353 -20.98 -3.59 19.55
CA ARG A 353 -20.58 -4.56 20.58
C ARG A 353 -20.24 -3.90 21.93
N TYR A 354 -19.67 -2.69 21.90
CA TYR A 354 -19.13 -2.02 23.08
C TYR A 354 -19.68 -0.61 23.32
N GLY A 355 -20.54 -0.09 22.43
CA GLY A 355 -21.14 1.24 22.58
C GLY A 355 -20.20 2.41 22.27
N ILE A 356 -19.01 2.15 21.70
CA ILE A 356 -18.00 3.19 21.47
C ILE A 356 -18.36 4.00 20.22
N PRO A 357 -18.66 5.30 20.33
CA PRO A 357 -18.90 6.16 19.17
C PRO A 357 -17.66 6.27 18.28
N TYR A 358 -17.87 6.47 16.98
CA TYR A 358 -16.79 6.69 16.03
C TYR A 358 -17.09 7.85 15.09
N PHE A 359 -16.04 8.44 14.54
CA PHE A 359 -16.12 9.44 13.48
C PHE A 359 -14.93 9.29 12.52
N GLU A 360 -15.06 9.88 11.33
CA GLU A 360 -13.97 9.97 10.36
C GLU A 360 -13.26 11.31 10.48
N GLY A 361 -11.93 11.29 10.59
CA GLY A 361 -11.09 12.49 10.64
C GLY A 361 -9.85 12.34 9.77
N SER A 362 -9.14 13.45 9.56
CA SER A 362 -7.96 13.50 8.71
C SER A 362 -6.81 14.20 9.44
N PHE A 363 -5.62 13.61 9.34
CA PHE A 363 -4.38 14.24 9.77
C PHE A 363 -3.67 15.00 8.63
N TYR A 364 -4.24 15.01 7.43
CA TYR A 364 -3.68 15.72 6.27
C TYR A 364 -4.47 17.00 6.05
N GLY A 365 -3.78 18.15 6.16
CA GLY A 365 -4.35 19.50 6.13
C GLY A 365 -4.20 20.17 7.50
N ILE A 366 -3.88 21.47 7.50
CA ILE A 366 -3.82 22.27 8.74
C ILE A 366 -5.23 22.38 9.32
N GLY A 367 -6.22 22.76 8.51
CA GLY A 367 -7.62 22.86 8.96
C GLY A 367 -8.23 21.49 9.30
N ASP A 368 -7.96 20.48 8.49
CA ASP A 368 -8.44 19.11 8.70
C ASP A 368 -7.95 18.49 10.03
N MET A 369 -6.69 18.78 10.41
CA MET A 369 -6.14 18.39 11.71
C MET A 369 -6.87 19.12 12.85
N SER A 370 -7.13 20.42 12.71
CA SER A 370 -7.87 21.22 13.69
C SER A 370 -9.28 20.69 13.90
N ASP A 371 -10.01 20.39 12.83
CA ASP A 371 -11.37 19.84 12.90
C ASP A 371 -11.39 18.44 13.51
N THR A 372 -10.35 17.64 13.23
CA THR A 372 -10.16 16.34 13.88
C THR A 372 -10.00 16.51 15.39
N LEU A 373 -9.16 17.43 15.86
CA LEU A 373 -8.98 17.69 17.30
C LEU A 373 -10.30 18.14 17.96
N ARG A 374 -11.05 19.04 17.30
CA ARG A 374 -12.38 19.49 17.77
C ARG A 374 -13.37 18.34 17.91
N HIS A 375 -13.43 17.45 16.93
CA HIS A 375 -14.33 16.29 16.97
C HIS A 375 -13.95 15.31 18.08
N ILE A 376 -12.65 15.03 18.27
CA ILE A 376 -12.20 14.19 19.39
C ILE A 376 -12.62 14.82 20.71
N ALA A 377 -12.30 16.09 20.93
CA ALA A 377 -12.64 16.80 22.17
C ALA A 377 -14.15 16.80 22.43
N SER A 378 -14.96 17.11 21.42
CA SER A 378 -16.42 17.14 21.51
C SER A 378 -17.01 15.79 21.88
N LEU A 379 -16.55 14.71 21.24
CA LEU A 379 -17.03 13.36 21.56
C LEU A 379 -16.56 12.89 22.93
N LEU A 380 -15.33 13.20 23.34
CA LEU A 380 -14.85 12.86 24.68
C LEU A 380 -15.67 13.56 25.77
N VAL A 381 -16.00 14.84 25.60
CA VAL A 381 -16.88 15.58 26.52
C VAL A 381 -18.27 14.93 26.59
N GLN A 382 -18.85 14.58 25.44
CA GLN A 382 -20.12 13.83 25.41
C GLN A 382 -20.05 12.46 26.10
N GLN A 383 -18.86 11.85 26.16
CA GLN A 383 -18.59 10.59 26.87
C GLN A 383 -18.20 10.79 28.35
N GLY A 384 -18.26 12.02 28.87
CA GLY A 384 -18.05 12.33 30.29
C GLY A 384 -16.67 12.89 30.63
N ALA A 385 -15.88 13.34 29.64
CA ALA A 385 -14.69 14.15 29.92
C ALA A 385 -15.09 15.58 30.35
N PRO A 386 -14.28 16.26 31.18
CA PRO A 386 -14.46 17.65 31.56
C PRO A 386 -14.60 18.64 30.39
N ASP A 387 -15.52 19.61 30.53
CA ASP A 387 -15.85 20.61 29.50
C ASP A 387 -14.67 21.55 29.15
N ASP A 388 -13.70 21.74 30.06
CA ASP A 388 -12.50 22.57 29.81
C ASP A 388 -11.64 22.03 28.66
N LEU A 389 -11.82 20.76 28.29
CA LEU A 389 -11.14 20.15 27.14
C LEU A 389 -11.41 20.92 25.85
N LEU A 390 -12.62 21.47 25.64
CA LEU A 390 -12.96 22.22 24.43
C LEU A 390 -12.14 23.51 24.32
N GLU A 391 -12.06 24.29 25.40
CA GLU A 391 -11.31 25.54 25.42
C GLU A 391 -9.80 25.29 25.27
N ARG A 392 -9.27 24.27 25.94
CA ARG A 392 -7.87 23.85 25.80
C ARG A 392 -7.55 23.42 24.38
N THR A 393 -8.49 22.74 23.72
CA THR A 393 -8.37 22.31 22.32
C THR A 393 -8.28 23.51 21.39
N GLU A 394 -9.17 24.49 21.50
CA GLU A 394 -9.11 25.70 20.66
C GLU A 394 -7.82 26.51 20.89
N ARG A 395 -7.37 26.61 22.15
CA ARG A 395 -6.10 27.29 22.47
C ARG A 395 -4.89 26.60 21.82
N LEU A 396 -4.86 25.26 21.84
CA LEU A 396 -3.80 24.49 21.17
C LEU A 396 -3.87 24.70 19.65
N ILE A 397 -5.06 24.56 19.07
CA ILE A 397 -5.30 24.76 17.63
C ILE A 397 -4.80 26.14 17.18
N ALA A 398 -5.19 27.21 17.88
CA ALA A 398 -4.78 28.56 17.51
C ALA A 398 -3.25 28.73 17.50
N ALA A 399 -2.55 28.15 18.48
CA ALA A 399 -1.10 28.21 18.55
C ALA A 399 -0.41 27.37 17.44
N GLU A 400 -0.91 26.16 17.20
CA GLU A 400 -0.34 25.23 16.23
C GLU A 400 -0.60 25.68 14.78
N GLU A 401 -1.80 26.19 14.48
CA GLU A 401 -2.12 26.79 13.19
C GLU A 401 -1.24 27.99 12.91
N ALA A 402 -1.12 28.93 13.85
CA ALA A 402 -0.27 30.11 13.68
C ALA A 402 1.18 29.71 13.35
N ARG A 403 1.72 28.72 14.07
CA ARG A 403 3.07 28.18 13.81
C ARG A 403 3.17 27.54 12.43
N ALA A 404 2.18 26.74 12.02
CA ALA A 404 2.18 26.06 10.73
C ALA A 404 2.10 27.07 9.58
N TRP A 405 1.19 28.04 9.66
CA TRP A 405 1.01 29.08 8.64
C TRP A 405 2.25 29.94 8.46
N GLU A 406 2.88 30.36 9.55
CA GLU A 406 4.13 31.11 9.52
C GLU A 406 5.22 30.34 8.76
N ARG A 407 5.37 29.04 9.07
CA ARG A 407 6.43 28.20 8.48
C ARG A 407 6.20 27.87 7.02
N ILE A 408 4.95 27.75 6.57
CA ILE A 408 4.67 27.52 5.15
C ILE A 408 4.67 28.81 4.33
N ALA A 409 4.66 29.99 4.94
CA ALA A 409 4.50 31.27 4.23
C ALA A 409 5.53 31.49 3.11
N HIS A 410 6.81 31.19 3.37
CA HIS A 410 7.87 31.32 2.35
C HIS A 410 7.65 30.36 1.17
N TYR A 411 7.27 29.12 1.45
CA TYR A 411 7.00 28.13 0.40
C TYR A 411 5.74 28.50 -0.40
N LYS A 412 4.67 28.91 0.29
CA LYS A 412 3.41 29.33 -0.33
C LYS A 412 3.63 30.44 -1.36
N ALA A 413 4.48 31.42 -1.06
CA ALA A 413 4.83 32.48 -2.02
C ALA A 413 5.44 31.95 -3.33
N ARG A 414 6.18 30.83 -3.28
CA ARG A 414 6.82 30.19 -4.44
C ARG A 414 5.90 29.18 -5.14
N LEU A 415 5.04 28.53 -4.37
CA LEU A 415 4.14 27.47 -4.83
C LEU A 415 2.80 27.99 -5.35
N THR A 416 2.43 29.24 -5.03
CA THR A 416 1.19 29.85 -5.50
C THR A 416 1.09 29.78 -7.04
N GLY A 417 -0.02 29.22 -7.53
CA GLY A 417 -0.30 29.03 -8.96
C GLY A 417 0.45 27.87 -9.61
N LYS A 418 1.16 27.03 -8.85
CA LYS A 418 1.71 25.77 -9.35
C LYS A 418 0.61 24.72 -9.41
N ARG A 419 0.60 23.94 -10.48
CA ARG A 419 -0.44 22.96 -10.76
C ARG A 419 -0.02 21.55 -10.34
N ALA A 420 -0.83 20.87 -9.54
CA ALA A 420 -0.56 19.51 -9.07
C ALA A 420 -1.55 18.50 -9.68
N LEU A 421 -1.02 17.37 -10.16
CA LEU A 421 -1.81 16.20 -10.52
C LEU A 421 -1.74 15.17 -9.39
N LEU A 422 -2.90 14.84 -8.81
CA LEU A 422 -2.99 13.91 -7.68
C LEU A 422 -3.51 12.54 -8.14
N ILE A 423 -2.65 11.52 -8.15
CA ILE A 423 -3.04 10.14 -8.54
C ILE A 423 -2.87 9.22 -7.33
N THR A 424 -3.90 9.18 -6.49
CA THR A 424 -3.86 8.44 -5.23
C THR A 424 -5.04 7.48 -5.15
N GLY A 425 -5.10 6.71 -4.07
CA GLY A 425 -6.20 5.81 -3.82
C GLY A 425 -6.93 6.15 -2.54
N GLY A 426 -8.26 6.03 -2.52
CA GLY A 426 -9.05 6.02 -1.30
C GLY A 426 -9.19 7.40 -0.66
N VAL A 427 -9.34 7.39 0.66
CA VAL A 427 -9.60 8.56 1.53
C VAL A 427 -8.53 9.66 1.38
N LYS A 428 -7.30 9.29 1.00
CA LYS A 428 -6.19 10.25 0.80
C LYS A 428 -6.42 11.25 -0.34
N SER A 429 -7.43 11.06 -1.20
CA SER A 429 -7.63 11.92 -2.36
C SER A 429 -8.22 13.29 -2.02
N TRP A 430 -9.02 13.42 -0.96
CA TRP A 430 -9.64 14.71 -0.59
C TRP A 430 -8.79 15.46 0.44
N SER A 431 -8.27 14.78 1.45
CA SER A 431 -7.50 15.43 2.51
C SER A 431 -6.16 15.99 2.02
N VAL A 432 -5.50 15.30 1.08
CA VAL A 432 -4.30 15.85 0.42
C VAL A 432 -4.66 17.01 -0.52
N VAL A 433 -5.87 17.05 -1.08
CA VAL A 433 -6.32 18.21 -1.88
C VAL A 433 -6.43 19.45 -1.00
N SER A 434 -7.04 19.36 0.18
CA SER A 434 -7.10 20.47 1.15
C SER A 434 -5.70 20.99 1.46
N ALA A 435 -4.78 20.09 1.86
CA ALA A 435 -3.39 20.46 2.19
C ALA A 435 -2.64 21.16 1.04
N LEU A 436 -2.86 20.72 -0.20
CA LEU A 436 -2.22 21.32 -1.37
C LEU A 436 -2.79 22.72 -1.68
N GLN A 437 -4.10 22.92 -1.53
CA GLN A 437 -4.74 24.23 -1.72
C GLN A 437 -4.32 25.22 -0.61
N GLU A 438 -4.22 24.77 0.64
CA GLU A 438 -3.70 25.55 1.77
C GLU A 438 -2.28 26.08 1.48
N ALA A 439 -1.46 25.25 0.81
CA ALA A 439 -0.11 25.57 0.36
C ALA A 439 -0.05 26.45 -0.91
N GLY A 440 -1.18 26.75 -1.54
CA GLY A 440 -1.31 27.62 -2.72
C GLY A 440 -1.23 26.90 -4.07
N LEU A 441 -1.24 25.57 -4.11
CA LEU A 441 -1.25 24.81 -5.37
C LEU A 441 -2.66 24.70 -5.95
N GLU A 442 -2.73 24.72 -7.28
CA GLU A 442 -3.95 24.46 -8.04
C GLU A 442 -4.03 22.97 -8.42
N ILE A 443 -5.16 22.32 -8.19
CA ILE A 443 -5.29 20.89 -8.51
C ILE A 443 -5.93 20.72 -9.89
N VAL A 444 -5.15 20.22 -10.83
CA VAL A 444 -5.61 20.05 -12.22
C VAL A 444 -6.34 18.74 -12.47
N GLY A 445 -6.20 17.79 -11.55
CA GLY A 445 -6.93 16.55 -11.59
C GLY A 445 -6.63 15.69 -10.37
N THR A 446 -7.65 14.97 -9.90
CA THR A 446 -7.52 14.02 -8.80
C THR A 446 -8.13 12.68 -9.18
N SER A 447 -7.45 11.58 -8.88
CA SER A 447 -8.01 10.26 -9.12
C SER A 447 -9.03 9.88 -8.04
N VAL A 448 -10.26 9.59 -8.48
CA VAL A 448 -11.37 9.21 -7.59
C VAL A 448 -11.74 7.73 -7.70
N LYS A 449 -10.91 6.93 -8.40
CA LYS A 449 -11.12 5.50 -8.67
C LYS A 449 -11.46 4.69 -7.42
N LYS A 450 -10.88 5.09 -6.29
CA LYS A 450 -11.00 4.39 -5.01
C LYS A 450 -11.71 5.23 -3.95
N SER A 451 -12.30 6.38 -4.27
CA SER A 451 -12.99 7.26 -3.31
C SER A 451 -14.46 6.82 -3.10
N THR A 452 -15.06 7.13 -1.95
CA THR A 452 -16.50 6.95 -1.67
C THR A 452 -17.34 8.04 -2.35
N LYS A 453 -18.68 8.04 -2.16
CA LYS A 453 -19.52 9.10 -2.73
C LYS A 453 -19.29 10.41 -1.95
N GLU A 454 -19.15 10.29 -0.65
CA GLU A 454 -18.89 11.37 0.32
C GLU A 454 -17.52 11.96 0.08
N ASP A 455 -16.50 11.13 -0.16
CA ASP A 455 -15.18 11.60 -0.59
C ASP A 455 -15.30 12.40 -1.91
N LYS A 456 -16.11 11.93 -2.87
CA LYS A 456 -16.33 12.62 -4.15
C LYS A 456 -17.09 13.94 -3.96
N ASP A 457 -18.05 13.98 -3.05
CA ASP A 457 -18.84 15.18 -2.76
C ASP A 457 -17.98 16.22 -2.01
N LYS A 458 -17.17 15.80 -1.03
CA LYS A 458 -16.12 16.65 -0.42
C LYS A 458 -15.13 17.17 -1.46
N ILE A 459 -14.67 16.31 -2.38
CA ILE A 459 -13.78 16.74 -3.47
C ILE A 459 -14.44 17.81 -4.34
N ARG A 460 -15.73 17.69 -4.65
CA ARG A 460 -16.46 18.72 -5.41
C ARG A 460 -16.61 20.02 -4.63
N GLU A 461 -16.92 19.93 -3.34
CA GLU A 461 -17.01 21.09 -2.46
C GLU A 461 -15.67 21.84 -2.36
N ILE A 462 -14.57 21.10 -2.22
CA ILE A 462 -13.23 21.66 -2.08
C ILE A 462 -12.67 22.18 -3.42
N MET A 463 -12.91 21.47 -4.52
CA MET A 463 -12.30 21.78 -5.82
C MET A 463 -13.16 22.65 -6.74
N GLY A 464 -14.47 22.80 -6.48
CA GLY A 464 -15.41 23.45 -7.39
C GLY A 464 -15.68 22.65 -8.68
N ASP A 465 -16.52 23.21 -9.57
CA ASP A 465 -16.99 22.55 -10.79
C ASP A 465 -15.91 22.35 -11.89
N ASP A 466 -14.76 23.03 -11.79
CA ASP A 466 -13.69 23.05 -12.81
C ASP A 466 -12.66 21.91 -12.67
N ALA A 467 -12.76 21.09 -11.62
CA ALA A 467 -11.79 20.06 -11.33
C ALA A 467 -12.06 18.71 -12.02
N HIS A 468 -11.04 18.20 -12.69
CA HIS A 468 -11.13 16.94 -13.43
C HIS A 468 -11.01 15.74 -12.46
N MET A 469 -12.15 15.22 -12.01
CA MET A 469 -12.23 13.95 -11.30
C MET A 469 -11.98 12.77 -12.25
N ILE A 470 -10.94 11.96 -11.99
CA ILE A 470 -10.51 10.89 -12.88
C ILE A 470 -10.80 9.51 -12.26
N ASP A 471 -11.81 8.79 -12.77
CA ASP A 471 -12.19 7.44 -12.32
C ASP A 471 -11.13 6.36 -12.64
N GLY A 472 -10.19 6.66 -13.53
CA GLY A 472 -9.04 5.83 -13.83
C GLY A 472 -8.23 6.40 -14.99
N MET A 473 -6.91 6.30 -14.90
CA MET A 473 -5.99 6.79 -15.93
C MET A 473 -5.00 5.70 -16.27
N THR A 474 -4.88 5.39 -17.56
CA THR A 474 -3.81 4.52 -18.05
C THR A 474 -2.47 5.25 -18.00
N PRO A 475 -1.34 4.54 -17.92
CA PRO A 475 -0.02 5.18 -17.98
C PRO A 475 0.20 6.05 -19.22
N ARG A 476 -0.46 5.73 -20.34
CA ARG A 476 -0.37 6.52 -21.59
C ARG A 476 -1.13 7.85 -21.49
N GLU A 477 -2.35 7.83 -20.93
CA GLU A 477 -3.14 9.05 -20.69
C GLU A 477 -2.46 9.95 -19.66
N MET A 478 -1.91 9.35 -18.60
CA MET A 478 -1.12 10.08 -17.59
C MET A 478 0.10 10.74 -18.21
N TYR A 479 0.85 10.02 -19.05
CA TYR A 479 1.97 10.59 -19.77
C TYR A 479 1.55 11.74 -20.69
N ALA A 480 0.46 11.60 -21.45
CA ALA A 480 -0.02 12.66 -22.34
C ALA A 480 -0.40 13.93 -21.56
N MET A 481 -1.12 13.78 -20.45
CA MET A 481 -1.52 14.89 -19.60
C MET A 481 -0.31 15.64 -19.00
N LEU A 482 0.70 14.89 -18.56
CA LEU A 482 1.94 15.45 -18.00
C LEU A 482 2.82 16.10 -19.07
N ARG A 483 2.94 15.47 -20.24
CA ARG A 483 3.75 15.97 -21.37
C ARG A 483 3.19 17.29 -21.90
N ASP A 484 1.88 17.43 -21.98
CA ASP A 484 1.23 18.64 -22.49
C ASP A 484 1.23 19.78 -21.45
N ALA A 485 2.15 19.71 -20.46
CA ALA A 485 2.43 20.69 -19.42
C ALA A 485 1.18 21.16 -18.66
N ARG A 486 0.26 20.25 -18.35
CA ARG A 486 -0.93 20.58 -17.55
C ARG A 486 -0.66 20.57 -16.04
N ALA A 487 0.46 20.01 -15.59
CA ALA A 487 0.85 19.96 -14.19
C ALA A 487 2.35 20.27 -14.03
N ASP A 488 2.70 20.95 -12.93
CA ASP A 488 4.06 21.25 -12.51
C ASP A 488 4.65 20.14 -11.61
N ILE A 489 3.79 19.37 -10.94
CA ILE A 489 4.18 18.21 -10.11
C ILE A 489 3.10 17.12 -10.15
N MET A 490 3.52 15.86 -10.04
CA MET A 490 2.62 14.73 -9.81
C MET A 490 2.83 14.14 -8.41
N LEU A 491 1.74 14.00 -7.65
CA LEU A 491 1.73 13.33 -6.35
C LEU A 491 1.02 11.98 -6.51
N SER A 492 1.73 10.87 -6.31
CA SER A 492 1.17 9.54 -6.53
C SER A 492 1.93 8.45 -5.75
N GLY A 493 1.91 7.20 -6.22
CA GLY A 493 2.70 6.10 -5.65
C GLY A 493 3.72 5.54 -6.63
N GLY A 494 4.70 4.78 -6.13
CA GLY A 494 5.88 4.33 -6.89
C GLY A 494 5.59 3.64 -8.24
N ARG A 495 4.45 2.94 -8.37
CA ARG A 495 4.02 2.34 -9.66
C ARG A 495 3.89 3.34 -10.81
N SER A 496 3.64 4.61 -10.51
CA SER A 496 3.46 5.69 -11.50
C SER A 496 4.61 6.70 -11.52
N GLN A 497 5.60 6.56 -10.63
CA GLN A 497 6.79 7.41 -10.56
C GLN A 497 7.45 7.58 -11.94
N PHE A 498 7.76 6.46 -12.61
CA PHE A 498 8.47 6.49 -13.89
C PHE A 498 7.66 7.11 -15.03
N VAL A 499 6.34 7.27 -14.88
CA VAL A 499 5.52 7.97 -15.87
C VAL A 499 5.82 9.47 -15.80
N ALA A 500 5.82 10.05 -14.60
CA ALA A 500 6.17 11.46 -14.39
C ALA A 500 7.63 11.75 -14.75
N LEU A 501 8.57 10.90 -14.32
CA LEU A 501 9.98 11.11 -14.61
C LEU A 501 10.27 11.04 -16.12
N LYS A 502 9.61 10.15 -16.87
CA LYS A 502 9.72 10.12 -18.35
C LYS A 502 9.13 11.36 -19.01
N ALA A 503 8.07 11.93 -18.44
CA ALA A 503 7.51 13.21 -18.86
C ALA A 503 8.36 14.42 -18.41
N ARG A 504 9.47 14.20 -17.67
CA ARG A 504 10.35 15.23 -17.09
C ARG A 504 9.60 16.17 -16.14
N ILE A 505 8.63 15.62 -15.41
CA ILE A 505 7.83 16.32 -14.40
C ILE A 505 8.25 15.84 -13.00
N PRO A 506 8.41 16.77 -12.03
CA PRO A 506 8.55 16.46 -10.62
C PRO A 506 7.55 15.43 -10.11
N TRP A 507 8.02 14.54 -9.24
CA TRP A 507 7.19 13.50 -8.64
C TRP A 507 7.45 13.42 -7.14
N LEU A 508 6.37 13.27 -6.37
CA LEU A 508 6.43 13.04 -4.93
C LEU A 508 5.57 11.83 -4.55
N ASP A 509 6.12 10.94 -3.73
CA ASP A 509 5.37 9.82 -3.17
C ASP A 509 4.54 10.26 -1.98
N ILE A 510 3.24 9.97 -2.02
CA ILE A 510 2.30 10.19 -0.91
C ILE A 510 1.69 8.87 -0.40
N ASN A 511 2.02 7.74 -1.04
CA ASN A 511 1.58 6.40 -0.69
C ASN A 511 2.58 5.71 0.25
N GLN A 512 2.45 4.40 0.42
CA GLN A 512 3.12 3.60 1.46
C GLN A 512 4.65 3.52 1.37
N GLU A 513 5.21 3.90 0.23
CA GLU A 513 6.65 3.83 -0.07
C GLU A 513 7.36 5.17 0.27
N ARG A 514 6.61 6.19 0.72
CA ARG A 514 7.18 7.47 1.16
C ARG A 514 8.18 7.31 2.32
N HIS A 515 9.02 8.33 2.47
CA HIS A 515 10.08 8.39 3.50
C HIS A 515 9.87 9.51 4.53
N HIS A 516 8.91 10.40 4.29
CA HIS A 516 8.62 11.55 5.14
C HIS A 516 7.21 11.42 5.73
N PRO A 517 6.99 11.83 7.00
CA PRO A 517 5.66 11.89 7.57
C PRO A 517 4.93 13.16 7.12
N TYR A 518 3.67 13.03 6.68
CA TYR A 518 2.87 14.17 6.22
C TYR A 518 1.62 14.44 7.07
N GLY A 519 1.47 13.74 8.21
CA GLY A 519 0.35 13.92 9.13
C GLY A 519 0.61 15.01 10.18
N GLY A 520 -0.45 15.67 10.63
CA GLY A 520 -0.42 16.75 11.61
C GLY A 520 0.16 18.05 11.05
N TYR A 521 0.18 19.10 11.88
CA TYR A 521 0.69 20.43 11.49
C TYR A 521 2.14 20.38 10.96
N GLU A 522 3.02 19.66 11.68
CA GLU A 522 4.42 19.49 11.29
C GLU A 522 4.58 18.70 10.00
N GLY A 523 3.80 17.63 9.82
CA GLY A 523 3.82 16.84 8.60
C GLY A 523 3.38 17.64 7.38
N ILE A 524 2.45 18.58 7.53
CA ILE A 524 2.07 19.47 6.42
C ILE A 524 3.17 20.45 6.06
N VAL A 525 3.89 21.00 7.04
CA VAL A 525 5.08 21.81 6.75
C VAL A 525 6.11 20.99 5.97
N GLU A 526 6.35 19.74 6.36
CA GLU A 526 7.26 18.83 5.66
C GLU A 526 6.78 18.49 4.25
N LEU A 527 5.48 18.22 4.06
CA LEU A 527 4.89 17.98 2.74
C LEU A 527 5.13 19.16 1.81
N VAL A 528 4.89 20.38 2.28
CA VAL A 528 5.08 21.61 1.50
C VAL A 528 6.56 21.83 1.18
N HIS A 529 7.46 21.57 2.15
CA HIS A 529 8.89 21.61 1.94
C HIS A 529 9.33 20.62 0.83
N GLU A 530 8.87 19.37 0.89
CA GLU A 530 9.21 18.35 -0.10
C GLU A 530 8.66 18.67 -1.50
N ILE A 531 7.48 19.30 -1.59
CA ILE A 531 6.93 19.80 -2.85
C ILE A 531 7.82 20.91 -3.43
N ASP A 532 8.21 21.91 -2.63
CA ASP A 532 9.12 22.97 -3.06
C ASP A 532 10.44 22.38 -3.57
N ARG A 533 11.03 21.47 -2.78
CA ARG A 533 12.30 20.83 -3.09
C ARG A 533 12.20 19.99 -4.37
N ALA A 534 11.08 19.30 -4.59
CA ALA A 534 10.84 18.51 -5.79
C ALA A 534 10.68 19.40 -7.03
N ILE A 535 9.91 20.49 -6.97
CA ILE A 535 9.66 21.39 -8.11
C ILE A 535 10.94 22.15 -8.50
N TYR A 536 11.67 22.67 -7.51
CA TYR A 536 12.82 23.55 -7.74
C TYR A 536 14.16 22.81 -7.81
N ASN A 537 14.15 21.48 -7.89
CA ASN A 537 15.37 20.71 -8.06
C ASN A 537 16.09 21.10 -9.37
N PRO A 538 17.41 21.42 -9.33
CA PRO A 538 18.15 21.88 -10.51
C PRO A 538 18.24 20.82 -11.63
N VAL A 539 17.97 19.55 -11.32
CA VAL A 539 17.91 18.47 -12.32
C VAL A 539 16.91 18.79 -13.43
N TRP A 540 15.82 19.49 -13.12
CA TRP A 540 14.79 19.79 -14.11
C TRP A 540 15.26 20.77 -15.17
N GLN A 541 16.16 21.69 -14.82
CA GLN A 541 16.80 22.54 -15.81
C GLN A 541 17.65 21.68 -16.74
N GLN A 542 18.50 20.81 -16.20
CA GLN A 542 19.41 19.97 -16.97
C GLN A 542 18.69 19.02 -17.94
N VAL A 543 17.66 18.30 -17.48
CA VAL A 543 16.95 17.30 -18.30
C VAL A 543 16.01 17.93 -19.33
N ARG A 544 15.71 19.24 -19.20
CA ARG A 544 14.90 20.00 -20.16
C ARG A 544 15.74 20.76 -21.19
N ILE A 545 17.07 20.79 -21.05
CA ILE A 545 17.97 21.30 -22.09
C ILE A 545 17.76 20.46 -23.36
N PRO A 546 17.48 21.08 -24.53
CA PRO A 546 17.44 20.36 -25.80
C PRO A 546 18.74 19.61 -26.06
N ALA A 547 18.66 18.44 -26.68
CA ALA A 547 19.86 17.69 -27.01
C ALA A 547 20.72 18.54 -27.97
N PRO A 548 22.05 18.66 -27.73
CA PRO A 548 22.91 19.48 -28.58
C PRO A 548 23.07 18.93 -30.00
N TRP A 549 22.56 17.73 -30.27
CA TRP A 549 22.50 17.08 -31.57
C TRP A 549 21.07 16.90 -32.11
N GLY A 550 20.07 17.59 -31.54
CA GLY A 550 18.69 17.55 -31.99
C GLY A 550 18.47 18.36 -33.28
N ASP A 551 17.57 17.89 -34.15
CA ASP A 551 17.23 18.49 -35.45
C ASP A 551 16.50 19.84 -35.35
N ASP A 552 16.29 20.37 -34.15
CA ASP A 552 15.61 21.63 -33.86
C ASP A 552 16.50 22.87 -33.99
N GLY A 553 17.78 22.72 -34.38
CA GLY A 553 18.62 23.78 -34.97
C GLY A 553 18.91 25.03 -34.12
N GLY A 554 18.29 25.19 -32.94
CA GLY A 554 18.34 26.41 -32.13
C GLY A 554 19.30 26.37 -30.93
N ALA A 555 19.83 25.20 -30.56
CA ALA A 555 20.56 25.06 -29.29
C ALA A 555 22.04 25.48 -29.36
N LEU A 556 22.64 25.61 -30.56
CA LEU A 556 24.04 26.04 -30.69
C LEU A 556 24.27 27.54 -30.42
N GLY A 557 23.22 28.37 -30.44
CA GLY A 557 23.34 29.82 -30.22
C GLY A 557 23.33 30.27 -28.75
N VAL A 558 22.72 29.50 -27.84
CA VAL A 558 22.46 29.96 -26.46
C VAL A 558 23.63 29.64 -25.51
N ILE A 559 24.32 28.52 -25.72
CA ILE A 559 25.46 28.13 -24.87
C ILE A 559 26.70 29.02 -25.13
N GLN A 560 26.87 29.55 -26.35
CA GLN A 560 27.96 30.47 -26.65
C GLN A 560 27.76 31.87 -26.04
N ALA A 561 26.51 32.32 -25.84
CA ALA A 561 26.23 33.66 -25.31
C ALA A 561 26.42 33.78 -23.79
N GLN A 562 26.21 32.70 -23.02
CA GLN A 562 26.41 32.72 -21.56
C GLN A 562 27.86 32.49 -21.12
N ALA A 563 28.67 31.82 -21.95
CA ALA A 563 30.10 31.60 -21.67
C ALA A 563 30.98 32.85 -21.91
N ALA A 564 30.45 33.90 -22.55
CA ALA A 564 31.21 35.08 -22.97
C ALA A 564 31.11 36.28 -21.99
N ARG A 565 30.52 36.14 -20.80
CA ARG A 565 30.60 37.19 -19.77
C ARG A 565 31.95 37.14 -19.06
N PRO A 566 32.81 38.18 -19.14
CA PRO A 566 34.02 38.23 -18.36
C PRO A 566 33.64 38.33 -16.88
N LEU A 567 34.27 37.51 -16.04
CA LEU A 567 34.27 37.67 -14.59
C LEU A 567 34.87 39.05 -14.27
N SER A 568 34.04 40.03 -13.92
CA SER A 568 34.53 41.31 -13.41
C SER A 568 35.23 41.07 -12.07
N SER A 569 36.49 41.50 -12.02
CA SER A 569 37.42 41.46 -10.89
C SER A 569 36.76 41.71 -9.52
N ALA A 570 36.83 40.71 -8.65
CA ALA A 570 36.61 40.87 -7.23
C ALA A 570 37.74 41.74 -6.64
N ALA A 571 37.38 42.91 -6.12
CA ALA A 571 38.27 43.74 -5.34
C ALA A 571 38.37 43.20 -3.91
N GLY A 572 39.59 42.77 -3.56
CA GLY A 572 40.24 42.72 -2.24
C GLY A 572 39.42 42.56 -0.97
N TRP A 573 39.60 41.41 -0.31
CA TRP A 573 39.62 41.35 1.16
C TRP A 573 41.05 40.99 1.56
N GLY A 574 41.73 41.93 2.22
CA GLY A 574 43.10 41.80 2.67
C GLY A 574 43.18 41.58 4.18
N ARG A 575 44.04 40.61 4.54
CA ARG A 575 44.68 40.24 5.82
C ARG A 575 43.81 39.99 7.04
#